data_AF-F4ZSL2-F1
#
_entry.id   AF-F4ZSL2-F1
#
_cell.length_a   1.000
_cell.length_b   1.000
_cell.length_c   1.000
_cell.angle_alpha   90.00
_cell.angle_beta   90.00
_cell.angle_gamma   90.00
#
_symmetry.space_group_name_H-M   'P 1'
#
loop_
_entity.id
_entity.type
_entity.pdbx_description
1 polymer ?
#
loop_
_entity_poly.entity_id
_entity_poly.type
_entity_poly.pdbx_seq_one_letter_code
_entity_poly.pdbx_strand_id
1 'polypeptide(L)' 'MNLPAPVRIAMACCLNMCGAVHCSDIAILGVHRKPPMIDHQYLDNLCEIPLAVASCPTGAIRPSKVEI' A
#
# COMPACT_ATOMS: atom_id res chain seq x y z
N MET A 1 -33.14 12.85 -11.77
CA MET A 1 -31.89 12.07 -11.93
C MET A 1 -31.92 11.43 -13.31
N ASN A 2 -30.90 11.65 -14.15
CA ASN A 2 -30.90 11.28 -15.58
C ASN A 2 -30.10 9.99 -15.89
N LEU A 3 -29.83 9.16 -14.88
CA LEU A 3 -29.04 7.93 -15.04
C LEU A 3 -29.95 6.70 -15.03
N PRO A 4 -29.64 5.65 -15.81
CA PRO A 4 -30.47 4.45 -15.93
C PRO A 4 -30.50 3.57 -14.66
N ALA A 5 -29.50 3.72 -13.79
CA ALA A 5 -29.39 3.02 -12.51
C ALA A 5 -28.60 3.88 -11.50
N PRO A 6 -28.69 3.58 -10.19
CA PRO A 6 -27.82 4.20 -9.20
C PRO A 6 -26.35 3.89 -9.50
N VAL A 7 -25.50 4.92 -9.55
CA VAL A 7 -24.05 4.77 -9.72
C VAL A 7 -23.38 4.91 -8.35
N ARG A 8 -22.63 3.89 -7.94
CA ARG A 8 -21.87 3.88 -6.69
C ARG A 8 -20.44 4.32 -6.97
N ILE A 9 -20.04 5.41 -6.34
CA ILE A 9 -18.68 5.95 -6.42
C ILE A 9 -18.04 5.77 -5.05
N ALA A 10 -16.87 5.14 -5.00
CA ALA A 10 -16.09 5.01 -3.79
C ALA A 10 -14.65 5.49 -3.97
N MET A 11 -14.06 5.88 -2.86
CA MET A 11 -12.68 6.36 -2.80
C MET A 11 -11.91 5.65 -1.68
N ALA A 12 -10.66 5.30 -1.96
CA ALA A 12 -9.71 4.81 -0.97
C ALA A 12 -8.40 5.58 -1.11
N CYS A 13 -7.85 5.97 0.04
CA CYS A 13 -6.63 6.76 0.11
C CYS A 13 -5.36 5.92 -0.19
N CYS A 14 -5.42 4.60 -0.06
CA CYS A 14 -4.32 3.69 -0.39
C CYS A 14 -4.86 2.32 -0.88
N LEU A 15 -3.93 1.47 -1.31
CA LEU A 15 -4.17 0.13 -1.86
C LEU A 15 -4.72 -0.91 -0.86
N ASN A 16 -4.85 -0.57 0.42
CA ASN A 16 -5.60 -1.39 1.38
C ASN A 16 -7.12 -1.33 1.11
N MET A 17 -7.57 -0.37 0.28
CA MET A 17 -8.94 -0.30 -0.25
C MET A 17 -10.03 -0.40 0.82
N CYS A 18 -9.80 0.18 2.01
CA CYS A 18 -10.76 0.15 3.11
C CYS A 18 -12.12 0.74 2.67
N GLY A 19 -13.14 -0.11 2.57
CA GLY A 19 -14.47 0.27 2.07
C GLY A 19 -14.86 -0.52 0.82
N ALA A 20 -15.52 0.15 -0.14
CA ALA A 20 -16.15 -0.49 -1.29
C ALA A 20 -15.45 -0.23 -2.63
N VAL A 21 -14.20 0.29 -2.63
CA VAL A 21 -13.49 0.68 -3.86
C VAL A 21 -13.31 -0.48 -4.83
N HIS A 22 -13.06 -1.68 -4.33
CA HIS A 22 -12.88 -2.88 -5.15
C HIS A 22 -14.19 -3.42 -5.76
N CYS A 23 -15.35 -2.87 -5.40
CA CYS A 23 -16.68 -3.34 -5.85
C CYS A 23 -17.63 -2.20 -6.23
N SER A 24 -17.11 -0.99 -6.46
CA SER A 24 -17.89 0.17 -6.91
C SER A 24 -17.91 0.30 -8.43
N ASP A 25 -18.97 0.90 -8.97
CA ASP A 25 -19.08 1.15 -10.42
C ASP A 25 -17.97 2.10 -10.90
N ILE A 26 -17.62 3.10 -10.06
CA ILE A 26 -16.48 4.00 -10.28
C ILE A 26 -15.64 4.04 -9.01
N ALA A 27 -14.35 3.79 -9.17
CA ALA A 27 -13.37 3.72 -8.10
C ALA A 27 -12.30 4.80 -8.27
N ILE A 28 -12.03 5.54 -7.19
CA ILE A 28 -10.89 6.46 -7.10
C ILE A 28 -9.91 5.90 -6.07
N LEU A 29 -8.68 5.61 -6.51
CA LEU A 29 -7.66 4.97 -5.68
C LEU A 29 -6.38 5.79 -5.64
N GLY A 30 -5.92 6.09 -4.42
CA GLY A 30 -4.59 6.64 -4.19
C GLY A 30 -3.50 5.57 -4.33
N VAL A 31 -2.49 5.84 -5.16
CA VAL A 31 -1.33 4.95 -5.36
C VAL A 31 -0.01 5.71 -5.22
N HIS A 32 0.97 5.06 -4.57
CA HIS A 32 2.35 5.56 -4.54
C HIS A 32 3.07 5.20 -5.84
N ARG A 33 3.94 6.11 -6.32
CA ARG A 33 4.75 5.93 -7.53
C ARG A 33 6.26 5.90 -7.25
N LYS A 34 6.66 5.94 -5.99
CA LYS A 34 8.06 5.91 -5.54
C LYS A 34 8.24 4.80 -4.50
N PRO A 35 9.39 4.10 -4.50
CA PRO A 35 9.76 3.18 -3.44
C PRO A 35 9.83 3.87 -2.06
N PRO A 36 9.75 3.11 -0.95
CA PRO A 36 9.93 3.66 0.39
C PRO A 36 11.36 4.17 0.59
N MET A 37 11.51 5.18 1.44
CA MET A 37 12.82 5.62 1.94
C MET A 37 13.21 4.73 3.12
N ILE A 38 14.49 4.35 3.20
CA ILE A 38 15.01 3.44 4.25
C ILE A 38 15.75 4.27 5.29
N ASP A 39 15.36 4.13 6.55
CA ASP A 39 16.05 4.71 7.69
C ASP A 39 16.88 3.64 8.40
N HIS A 40 18.15 3.51 8.01
CA HIS A 40 19.04 2.46 8.53
C HIS A 40 19.36 2.61 10.02
N GLN A 41 19.23 3.81 10.61
CA GLN A 41 19.58 4.04 12.01
C GLN A 41 18.57 3.40 12.98
N TYR A 42 17.30 3.34 12.58
CA TYR A 42 16.21 2.89 13.46
C TYR A 42 15.55 1.58 13.03
N LEU A 43 15.81 1.09 11.80
CA LEU A 43 15.10 -0.06 11.24
C LEU A 43 15.19 -1.31 12.14
N ASP A 44 16.40 -1.68 12.56
CA ASP A 44 16.62 -2.87 13.38
C ASP A 44 16.05 -2.73 14.80
N ASN A 45 15.89 -1.50 15.29
CA ASN A 45 15.34 -1.22 16.62
C ASN A 45 13.81 -1.23 16.64
N LEU A 46 13.17 -0.90 15.51
CA LEU A 46 11.71 -0.71 15.43
C LEU A 46 10.98 -1.82 14.69
N CYS A 47 11.66 -2.55 13.81
CA CYS A 47 11.02 -3.48 12.88
C CYS A 47 11.60 -4.89 13.01
N GLU A 48 10.72 -5.89 12.99
CA GLU A 48 11.11 -7.27 12.78
C GLU A 48 11.38 -7.49 11.28
N ILE A 49 12.65 -7.55 10.88
CA ILE A 49 13.06 -7.70 9.46
C ILE A 49 12.33 -8.84 8.74
N PRO A 50 12.13 -10.05 9.33
CA PRO A 50 11.41 -11.12 8.66
C PRO A 50 9.96 -10.75 8.28
N LEU A 51 9.26 -9.99 9.12
CA LEU A 51 7.91 -9.51 8.83
C LEU A 51 7.93 -8.48 7.69
N ALA A 52 8.90 -7.57 7.69
CA ALA A 52 9.05 -6.60 6.61
C ALA A 52 9.32 -7.31 5.26
N VAL A 53 10.19 -8.32 5.22
CA VAL A 53 10.47 -9.13 4.03
C VAL A 53 9.20 -9.85 3.55
N ALA A 54 8.50 -10.54 4.46
CA ALA A 54 7.31 -11.32 4.13
C ALA A 54 6.12 -10.48 3.65
N SER A 55 6.06 -9.20 4.03
CA SER A 55 4.99 -8.28 3.62
C SER A 55 5.04 -7.90 2.13
N CYS A 56 6.18 -8.09 1.45
CA CYS A 56 6.36 -7.64 0.07
C CYS A 56 5.80 -8.65 -0.94
N PRO A 57 4.71 -8.34 -1.68
CA PRO A 57 4.11 -9.28 -2.61
C PRO A 57 4.99 -9.60 -3.84
N THR A 58 5.96 -8.74 -4.15
CA THR A 58 6.90 -8.90 -5.28
C THR A 58 8.28 -9.36 -4.85
N GLY A 59 8.53 -9.56 -3.56
CA GLY A 59 9.84 -9.99 -3.05
C GLY A 59 10.98 -8.99 -3.26
N ALA A 60 10.67 -7.69 -3.37
CA ALA A 60 11.65 -6.63 -3.57
C ALA A 60 12.51 -6.34 -2.32
N ILE A 61 12.03 -6.72 -1.13
CA ILE A 61 12.72 -6.49 0.15
C ILE A 61 13.62 -7.69 0.46
N ARG A 62 14.90 -7.41 0.78
CA ARG A 62 15.89 -8.43 1.13
C ARG A 62 16.69 -7.99 2.36
N PRO A 63 17.02 -8.90 3.28
CA PRO A 63 17.86 -8.57 4.43
C PRO A 63 19.29 -8.26 3.95
N SER A 64 19.89 -7.22 4.52
CA SER A 64 21.28 -6.84 4.27
C SER A 64 21.87 -6.24 5.54
N LYS A 65 23.18 -6.42 5.74
CA LYS A 65 23.95 -5.66 6.72
C LYS A 65 24.51 -4.41 6.05
N VAL A 66 24.39 -3.27 6.70
CA VAL A 66 24.92 -1.99 6.22
C VAL A 66 25.69 -1.35 7.37
N GLU A 67 26.91 -0.90 7.11
CA GLU A 67 27.66 -0.07 8.06
C GLU A 67 27.16 1.37 7.95
N ILE A 68 26.77 1.96 9.08
CA ILE A 68 26.20 3.31 9.18
C ILE A 68 27.32 4.31 9.48
#